data_AF-A0A431ISC7-F1
#
_entry.id   AF-A0A431ISC7-F1
#
_cell.length_a   1.000
_cell.length_b   1.000
_cell.length_c   1.000
_cell.angle_alpha   90.00
_cell.angle_beta   90.00
_cell.angle_gamma   90.00
#
_symmetry.space_group_name_H-M   'P 1'
#
loop_
_entity.id
_entity.type
_entity.pdbx_description
1 polymer ?
#
loop_
_entity_poly.entity_id
_entity_poly.type
_entity_poly.pdbx_seq_one_letter_code
_entity_poly.pdbx_strand_id
1 'polypeptide(L)'
;MSSQKFTIDERFAFWNVYDKKCIYCGEPITELSSLRIDHLVPEILTSQEHEEDFHSLLEKHNLPKDYDIFSYYNLVASYSRCNGMKSSKTGLAINSIILELASTKAPIIIKKVETLRKKIAANDVSQYSTVPFTLKFRDNIQKGLLSKSKLVDLYDLPVYIGGVEDFSLEGFDGKCPNNPPRINTVSEYINALKNGWYPDTTFSIKMSGWFEKVRCFLHALERAKLPQISYFSDSQFSFKKLHEFSDMIAYPSYVPTSELDLHHYHFNQNNSLSSYFEYLSSIQTPVKIDKCEDDILSFESESTHFYLEELLRADISGNGYEEILCLLGVQIVGGSLGFSSIVLLQKYNPDDLIRYISYSMYL
;
A
#
# COMPACT_ATOMS: atom_id res chain seq x y z
N MET A 1 -13.15 -6.37 -14.30
CA MET A 1 -12.79 -5.51 -13.14
C MET A 1 -14.09 -5.05 -12.52
N SER A 2 -14.12 -4.85 -11.20
CA SER A 2 -15.31 -4.26 -10.55
C SER A 2 -15.51 -2.85 -11.07
N SER A 3 -16.78 -2.50 -11.34
CA SER A 3 -17.21 -1.17 -11.72
C SER A 3 -17.54 -0.31 -10.49
N GLN A 4 -17.85 -0.96 -9.36
CA GLN A 4 -18.15 -0.30 -8.10
C GLN A 4 -16.88 0.06 -7.33
N LYS A 5 -16.67 1.36 -7.12
CA LYS A 5 -15.57 1.88 -6.31
C LYS A 5 -15.98 2.02 -4.85
N PHE A 6 -15.07 1.66 -3.94
CA PHE A 6 -15.29 1.77 -2.50
C PHE A 6 -14.36 2.80 -1.87
N THR A 7 -14.91 3.64 -1.01
CA THR A 7 -14.14 4.63 -0.27
C THR A 7 -13.35 3.97 0.87
N ILE A 8 -12.35 4.68 1.39
CA ILE A 8 -11.46 4.18 2.44
C ILE A 8 -12.18 3.87 3.77
N ASP A 9 -13.21 4.65 4.13
CA ASP A 9 -14.07 4.42 5.28
C ASP A 9 -14.97 3.19 5.09
N GLU A 10 -15.45 2.94 3.87
CA GLU A 10 -16.16 1.70 3.52
C GLU A 10 -15.23 0.50 3.67
N ARG A 11 -14.05 0.54 3.04
CA ARG A 11 -13.02 -0.50 3.17
C ARG A 11 -12.70 -0.79 4.64
N PHE A 12 -12.50 0.25 5.45
CA PHE A 12 -12.23 0.08 6.87
C PHE A 12 -13.41 -0.55 7.63
N ALA A 13 -14.64 -0.15 7.31
CA ALA A 13 -15.84 -0.73 7.91
C ALA A 13 -15.96 -2.23 7.58
N PHE A 14 -15.79 -2.62 6.31
CA PHE A 14 -15.75 -4.02 5.88
C PHE A 14 -14.66 -4.80 6.62
N TRP A 15 -13.41 -4.30 6.59
CA TRP A 15 -12.29 -4.93 7.27
C TRP A 15 -12.58 -5.19 8.74
N ASN A 16 -13.18 -4.22 9.43
CA ASN A 16 -13.46 -4.33 10.85
C ASN A 16 -14.63 -5.29 11.15
N VAL A 17 -15.74 -5.18 10.41
CA VAL A 17 -16.93 -6.01 10.68
C VAL A 17 -16.68 -7.48 10.35
N TYR A 18 -15.80 -7.78 9.40
CA TYR A 18 -15.35 -9.14 9.10
C TYR A 18 -14.23 -9.64 10.02
N ASP A 19 -14.00 -8.99 11.18
CA ASP A 19 -12.95 -9.38 12.13
C ASP A 19 -11.56 -9.46 11.49
N LYS A 20 -11.33 -8.60 10.48
CA LYS A 20 -10.07 -8.53 9.72
C LYS A 20 -9.71 -9.87 9.08
N LYS A 21 -10.69 -10.71 8.75
CA LYS A 21 -10.46 -12.01 8.13
C LYS A 21 -11.00 -12.03 6.71
N CYS A 22 -10.29 -12.74 5.84
CA CYS A 22 -10.80 -13.07 4.53
C CYS A 22 -11.94 -14.07 4.68
N ILE A 23 -13.09 -13.77 4.08
CA ILE A 23 -14.26 -14.65 4.17
C ILE A 23 -14.00 -16.05 3.57
N TYR A 24 -13.14 -16.14 2.57
CA TYR A 24 -12.93 -17.38 1.82
C TYR A 24 -11.92 -18.32 2.48
N CYS A 25 -10.83 -17.79 3.04
CA CYS A 25 -9.78 -18.62 3.63
C CYS A 25 -9.69 -18.52 5.16
N GLY A 26 -10.45 -17.63 5.79
CA GLY A 26 -10.42 -17.42 7.25
C GLY A 26 -9.16 -16.72 7.78
N GLU A 27 -8.09 -16.67 7.00
CA GLU A 27 -6.84 -16.01 7.36
C GLU A 27 -7.00 -14.50 7.63
N PRO A 28 -6.26 -13.95 8.60
CA PRO A 28 -6.32 -12.54 8.96
C PRO A 28 -5.68 -11.65 7.89
N ILE A 29 -6.48 -10.79 7.27
CA ILE A 29 -6.06 -9.65 6.46
C ILE A 29 -5.39 -8.64 7.41
N THR A 30 -4.06 -8.66 7.49
CA THR A 30 -3.29 -7.83 8.42
C THR A 30 -3.28 -6.36 8.03
N GLU A 31 -3.41 -6.04 6.75
CA GLU A 31 -3.28 -4.71 6.19
C GLU A 31 -4.50 -4.33 5.34
N LEU A 32 -4.91 -3.05 5.39
CA LEU A 32 -6.06 -2.59 4.63
C LEU A 32 -5.80 -2.58 3.11
N SER A 33 -4.54 -2.38 2.70
CA SER A 33 -4.07 -2.47 1.31
C SER A 33 -4.41 -3.83 0.70
N SER A 34 -4.27 -4.92 1.46
CA SER A 34 -4.55 -6.30 1.02
C SER A 34 -6.05 -6.66 1.02
N LEU A 35 -6.91 -5.84 1.65
CA LEU A 35 -8.36 -6.05 1.63
C LEU A 35 -8.91 -5.82 0.22
N ARG A 36 -9.77 -6.74 -0.22
CA ARG A 36 -10.74 -6.54 -1.29
C ARG A 36 -12.15 -6.62 -0.72
N ILE A 37 -13.01 -5.74 -1.22
CA ILE A 37 -14.46 -5.91 -1.10
C ILE A 37 -14.88 -6.64 -2.37
N ASP A 38 -15.42 -7.83 -2.22
CA ASP A 38 -15.80 -8.70 -3.33
C ASP A 38 -17.32 -8.89 -3.37
N HIS A 39 -17.84 -8.97 -4.58
CA HIS A 39 -19.24 -9.26 -4.88
C HIS A 39 -19.45 -10.76 -4.87
N LEU A 40 -20.28 -11.26 -3.96
CA LEU A 40 -20.65 -12.67 -3.94
C LEU A 40 -21.27 -13.07 -5.28
N VAL A 41 -22.37 -12.41 -5.64
CA VAL A 41 -22.93 -12.44 -7.00
C VAL A 41 -22.11 -11.51 -7.89
N PRO A 42 -21.35 -12.02 -8.87
CA PRO A 42 -20.40 -11.20 -9.64
C PRO A 42 -21.12 -10.17 -10.52
N GLU A 43 -20.51 -8.98 -10.66
CA GLU A 43 -21.04 -7.90 -11.49
C GLU A 43 -21.23 -8.28 -12.97
N ILE A 44 -20.49 -9.25 -13.49
CA ILE A 44 -20.64 -9.68 -14.90
C ILE A 44 -22.07 -10.13 -15.21
N LEU A 45 -22.82 -10.59 -14.21
CA LEU A 45 -24.20 -11.04 -14.34
C LEU A 45 -25.21 -9.89 -14.52
N THR A 46 -24.78 -8.62 -14.46
CA THR A 46 -25.67 -7.48 -14.79
C THR A 46 -25.82 -7.26 -16.29
N SER A 47 -25.02 -7.92 -17.14
CA SER A 47 -25.13 -7.75 -18.59
C SER A 47 -26.31 -8.56 -19.15
N GLN A 48 -26.90 -8.08 -20.25
CA GLN A 48 -27.98 -8.79 -20.95
C GLN A 48 -27.57 -10.20 -21.41
N GLU A 49 -26.28 -10.38 -21.73
CA GLU A 49 -25.73 -11.67 -22.17
C GLU A 49 -25.79 -12.75 -21.07
N HIS A 50 -25.95 -12.36 -19.80
CA HIS A 50 -25.96 -13.25 -18.64
C HIS A 50 -27.31 -13.23 -17.89
N GLU A 51 -28.38 -12.74 -18.49
CA GLU A 51 -29.70 -12.61 -17.83
C GLU A 51 -30.27 -13.98 -17.38
N GLU A 52 -30.15 -15.01 -18.23
CA GLU A 52 -30.59 -16.38 -17.88
C GLU A 52 -29.76 -16.97 -16.73
N ASP A 53 -28.44 -16.78 -16.76
CA ASP A 53 -27.51 -17.22 -15.70
C ASP A 53 -27.84 -16.52 -14.37
N PHE A 54 -28.14 -15.22 -14.43
CA PHE A 54 -28.52 -14.44 -13.26
C PHE A 54 -29.83 -14.95 -12.65
N HIS A 55 -30.89 -15.12 -13.46
CA HIS A 55 -32.16 -15.65 -12.99
C HIS A 55 -32.04 -17.04 -12.37
N SER A 56 -31.31 -17.95 -13.03
CA SER A 56 -31.05 -19.29 -12.53
C SER A 56 -30.32 -19.26 -11.17
N LEU A 57 -29.35 -18.36 -11.01
CA LEU A 57 -28.63 -18.17 -9.76
C LEU A 57 -29.52 -17.64 -8.64
N LEU A 58 -30.37 -16.64 -8.92
CA LEU A 58 -31.29 -16.10 -7.93
C LEU A 58 -32.25 -17.18 -7.43
N GLU A 59 -32.83 -17.97 -8.33
CA GLU A 59 -33.72 -19.09 -7.97
C GLU A 59 -32.98 -20.15 -7.14
N LYS A 60 -31.79 -20.58 -7.59
CA LYS A 60 -30.98 -21.59 -6.90
C LYS A 60 -30.64 -21.20 -5.45
N HIS A 61 -30.42 -19.91 -5.20
CA HIS A 61 -30.03 -19.39 -3.89
C HIS A 61 -31.18 -18.73 -3.12
N ASN A 62 -32.43 -18.81 -3.62
CA ASN A 62 -33.60 -18.15 -3.04
C ASN A 62 -33.41 -16.65 -2.81
N LEU A 63 -32.73 -15.97 -3.72
CA LEU A 63 -32.52 -14.53 -3.69
C LEU A 63 -33.71 -13.79 -4.33
N PRO A 64 -34.02 -12.55 -3.90
CA PRO A 64 -35.11 -11.77 -4.46
C PRO A 64 -34.90 -11.44 -5.94
N LYS A 65 -35.98 -11.26 -6.70
CA LYS A 65 -35.90 -10.96 -8.15
C LYS A 65 -35.28 -9.60 -8.45
N ASP A 66 -35.42 -8.66 -7.52
CA ASP A 66 -34.84 -7.32 -7.55
C ASP A 66 -33.51 -7.26 -6.77
N TYR A 67 -32.77 -8.37 -6.69
CA TYR A 67 -31.49 -8.45 -5.99
C TYR A 67 -30.49 -7.40 -6.51
N ASP A 68 -30.14 -6.45 -5.65
CA ASP A 68 -29.15 -5.42 -5.94
C ASP A 68 -27.73 -5.96 -5.72
N ILE A 69 -27.06 -6.27 -6.85
CA ILE A 69 -25.67 -6.73 -6.90
C ILE A 69 -24.73 -5.71 -6.25
N PHE A 70 -25.02 -4.41 -6.31
CA PHE A 70 -24.15 -3.36 -5.77
C PHE A 70 -24.44 -3.02 -4.32
N SER A 71 -25.43 -3.68 -3.71
CA SER A 71 -25.78 -3.49 -2.30
C SER A 71 -24.75 -4.10 -1.37
N TYR A 72 -24.62 -3.55 -0.16
CA TYR A 72 -23.72 -4.11 0.87
C TYR A 72 -24.09 -5.55 1.28
N TYR A 73 -25.30 -6.01 0.98
CA TYR A 73 -25.76 -7.37 1.24
C TYR A 73 -25.10 -8.40 0.31
N ASN A 74 -24.56 -7.96 -0.82
CA ASN A 74 -23.82 -8.78 -1.77
C ASN A 74 -22.29 -8.70 -1.58
N LEU A 75 -21.81 -7.92 -0.61
CA LEU A 75 -20.40 -7.58 -0.49
C LEU A 75 -19.74 -8.26 0.71
N VAL A 76 -18.50 -8.71 0.52
CA VAL A 76 -17.72 -9.40 1.56
C VAL A 76 -16.26 -8.95 1.59
N ALA A 77 -15.63 -9.04 2.76
CA ALA A 77 -14.19 -8.83 2.91
C ALA A 77 -13.41 -10.07 2.46
N SER A 78 -12.47 -9.90 1.53
CA SER A 78 -11.64 -10.98 1.01
C SER A 78 -10.20 -10.54 0.78
N TYR A 79 -9.30 -11.52 0.65
CA TYR A 79 -7.96 -11.28 0.12
C TYR A 79 -8.00 -11.16 -1.40
N SER A 80 -7.10 -10.37 -1.96
CA SER A 80 -6.90 -10.26 -3.42
C SER A 80 -6.68 -11.60 -4.11
N ARG A 81 -5.79 -12.45 -3.58
CA ARG A 81 -5.57 -13.80 -4.14
C ARG A 81 -6.84 -14.65 -4.13
N CYS A 82 -7.65 -14.56 -3.06
CA CYS A 82 -8.87 -15.36 -2.92
C CYS A 82 -9.97 -14.86 -3.85
N ASN A 83 -10.15 -13.54 -3.93
CA ASN A 83 -11.04 -12.89 -4.88
C ASN A 83 -10.66 -13.27 -6.34
N GLY A 84 -9.36 -13.19 -6.67
CA GLY A 84 -8.86 -13.57 -7.99
C GLY A 84 -9.08 -15.05 -8.34
N MET A 85 -8.89 -15.96 -7.37
CA MET A 85 -9.19 -17.39 -7.56
C MET A 85 -10.68 -17.65 -7.77
N LYS A 86 -11.56 -16.89 -7.09
CA LYS A 86 -13.01 -16.94 -7.29
C LYS A 86 -13.37 -16.44 -8.69
N SER A 87 -12.87 -15.27 -9.10
CA SER A 87 -13.21 -14.66 -10.39
C SER A 87 -14.74 -14.57 -10.57
N SER A 88 -15.27 -14.89 -11.76
CA SER A 88 -16.70 -15.01 -12.03
C SER A 88 -17.33 -16.33 -11.57
N LYS A 89 -16.60 -17.21 -10.88
CA LYS A 89 -17.13 -18.52 -10.47
C LYS A 89 -18.13 -18.33 -9.33
N THR A 90 -19.39 -18.65 -9.63
CA THR A 90 -20.54 -18.59 -8.70
C THR A 90 -20.71 -19.85 -7.85
N GLY A 91 -19.80 -20.83 -7.94
CA GLY A 91 -19.86 -22.12 -7.24
C GLY A 91 -19.65 -22.04 -5.71
N LEU A 92 -18.69 -22.78 -5.16
CA LEU A 92 -18.41 -22.86 -3.70
C LEU A 92 -18.33 -21.50 -2.96
N ALA A 93 -18.07 -20.40 -3.68
CA ALA A 93 -18.00 -19.05 -3.16
C ALA A 93 -19.36 -18.39 -2.87
N ILE A 94 -20.43 -18.75 -3.58
CA ILE A 94 -21.80 -18.31 -3.28
C ILE A 94 -22.50 -19.52 -2.67
N ASN A 95 -22.36 -19.67 -1.36
CA ASN A 95 -23.15 -20.62 -0.60
C ASN A 95 -24.06 -19.86 0.37
N SER A 96 -25.14 -20.52 0.79
CA SER A 96 -26.16 -19.92 1.66
C SER A 96 -25.57 -19.35 2.95
N ILE A 97 -24.52 -19.99 3.49
CA ILE A 97 -23.85 -19.55 4.72
C ILE A 97 -23.16 -18.20 4.51
N ILE A 98 -22.42 -18.02 3.40
CA ILE A 98 -21.71 -16.77 3.12
C ILE A 98 -22.72 -15.65 2.78
N LEU A 99 -23.79 -15.95 2.04
CA LEU A 99 -24.88 -15.00 1.76
C LEU A 99 -25.58 -14.54 3.04
N GLU A 100 -25.88 -15.46 3.95
CA GLU A 100 -26.46 -15.14 5.25
C GLU A 100 -25.49 -14.29 6.09
N LEU A 101 -24.19 -14.62 6.07
CA LEU A 101 -23.19 -13.83 6.78
C LEU A 101 -23.07 -12.41 6.22
N ALA A 102 -23.06 -12.24 4.89
CA ALA A 102 -23.07 -10.92 4.28
C ALA A 102 -24.32 -10.13 4.68
N SER A 103 -25.48 -10.79 4.67
CA SER A 103 -26.75 -10.19 5.06
C SER A 103 -26.79 -9.73 6.52
N THR A 104 -26.23 -10.52 7.44
CA THR A 104 -26.14 -10.13 8.87
C THR A 104 -25.12 -9.02 9.12
N LYS A 105 -24.04 -8.95 8.33
CA LYS A 105 -22.98 -7.94 8.49
C LYS A 105 -23.30 -6.62 7.81
N ALA A 106 -24.07 -6.60 6.72
CA ALA A 106 -24.36 -5.40 5.95
C ALA A 106 -24.94 -4.24 6.78
N PRO A 107 -25.96 -4.43 7.65
CA PRO A 107 -26.47 -3.36 8.51
C PRO A 107 -25.41 -2.78 9.47
N ILE A 108 -24.51 -3.65 9.96
CA ILE A 108 -23.43 -3.26 10.88
C ILE A 108 -22.40 -2.41 10.13
N ILE A 109 -22.07 -2.78 8.89
CA ILE A 109 -21.15 -2.03 8.02
C ILE A 109 -21.75 -0.66 7.70
N ILE A 110 -23.00 -0.58 7.27
CA ILE A 110 -23.69 0.69 6.95
C ILE A 110 -23.61 1.63 8.15
N LYS A 111 -24.03 1.17 9.33
CA LYS A 111 -23.97 1.97 10.56
C LYS A 111 -22.55 2.42 10.91
N LYS A 112 -21.55 1.57 10.66
CA LYS A 112 -20.15 1.88 10.93
C LYS A 112 -19.61 2.94 9.97
N VAL A 113 -19.91 2.84 8.67
CA VAL A 113 -19.58 3.85 7.65
C VAL A 113 -20.22 5.18 8.02
N GLU A 114 -21.52 5.21 8.34
CA GLU A 114 -22.21 6.43 8.79
C GLU A 114 -21.57 7.03 10.04
N THR A 115 -21.20 6.20 11.01
CA THR A 115 -20.54 6.65 12.24
C THR A 115 -19.17 7.25 11.95
N LEU A 116 -18.39 6.62 11.07
CA LEU A 116 -17.09 7.13 10.63
C LEU A 116 -17.27 8.47 9.93
N ARG A 117 -18.16 8.56 8.95
CA ARG A 117 -18.47 9.79 8.23
C ARG A 117 -18.93 10.91 9.16
N LYS A 118 -19.80 10.61 10.14
CA LYS A 118 -20.20 11.57 11.18
C LYS A 118 -19.04 12.00 12.06
N LYS A 119 -18.16 11.09 12.48
CA LYS A 119 -16.96 11.43 13.27
C LYS A 119 -15.99 12.29 12.47
N ILE A 120 -15.81 12.00 11.19
CA ILE A 120 -14.98 12.80 10.27
C ILE A 120 -15.59 14.20 10.10
N ALA A 121 -16.92 14.31 10.03
CA ALA A 121 -17.60 15.58 9.89
C ALA A 121 -17.69 16.40 11.21
N ALA A 122 -17.80 15.72 12.36
CA ALA A 122 -18.04 16.35 13.66
C ALA A 122 -16.76 16.64 14.45
N ASN A 123 -15.70 15.86 14.26
CA ASN A 123 -14.38 16.17 14.81
C ASN A 123 -13.61 16.94 13.75
N ASP A 124 -13.12 18.11 14.14
CA ASP A 124 -12.06 18.80 13.42
C ASP A 124 -10.95 17.76 13.11
N VAL A 125 -10.62 17.61 11.83
CA VAL A 125 -9.63 16.68 11.25
C VAL A 125 -8.22 16.84 11.89
N SER A 126 -8.09 17.80 12.82
CA SER A 126 -6.92 18.14 13.62
C SER A 126 -6.56 17.15 14.74
N GLN A 127 -7.49 16.32 15.28
CA GLN A 127 -7.21 15.52 16.49
C GLN A 127 -6.86 14.02 16.30
N TYR A 128 -7.12 13.41 15.14
CA TYR A 128 -6.85 11.98 14.87
C TYR A 128 -6.14 11.75 13.54
N SER A 129 -5.42 10.63 13.41
CA SER A 129 -5.05 10.10 12.09
C SER A 129 -6.36 9.69 11.40
N THR A 130 -6.74 10.35 10.31
CA THR A 130 -8.03 10.05 9.67
C THR A 130 -7.98 8.77 8.84
N VAL A 131 -6.78 8.24 8.60
CA VAL A 131 -6.53 7.07 7.76
C VAL A 131 -6.15 5.87 8.64
N PRO A 132 -6.80 4.71 8.45
CA PRO A 132 -6.40 3.48 9.12
C PRO A 132 -5.06 2.98 8.60
N PHE A 133 -4.19 2.54 9.50
CA PHE A 133 -2.85 2.08 9.13
C PHE A 133 -2.53 0.72 9.73
N THR A 134 -1.42 0.11 9.31
CA THR A 134 -0.79 -1.03 9.99
C THR A 134 0.72 -0.81 9.96
N LEU A 135 1.36 -0.93 11.11
CA LEU A 135 2.78 -0.70 11.27
C LEU A 135 3.35 -1.74 12.24
N LYS A 136 4.36 -2.47 11.77
CA LYS A 136 5.04 -3.50 12.56
C LYS A 136 6.20 -2.87 13.34
N PHE A 137 6.16 -3.09 14.65
CA PHE A 137 7.27 -2.85 15.56
C PHE A 137 7.88 -4.18 15.98
N ARG A 138 8.99 -4.15 16.72
CA ARG A 138 9.71 -5.36 17.16
C ARG A 138 8.80 -6.31 17.92
N ASP A 139 8.09 -5.78 18.91
CA ASP A 139 7.34 -6.59 19.88
C ASP A 139 5.84 -6.59 19.61
N ASN A 140 5.35 -5.73 18.71
CA ASN A 140 3.92 -5.59 18.46
C ASN A 140 3.60 -5.09 17.04
N ILE A 141 2.31 -5.11 16.72
CA ILE A 141 1.76 -4.53 15.49
C ILE A 141 0.73 -3.48 15.89
N GLN A 142 0.96 -2.23 15.49
CA GLN A 142 0.03 -1.13 15.68
C GLN A 142 -0.85 -0.99 14.44
N LYS A 143 -2.16 -0.83 14.62
CA LYS A 143 -3.10 -0.74 13.51
C LYS A 143 -4.39 0.00 13.83
N GLY A 144 -5.02 0.53 12.80
CA GLY A 144 -6.32 1.21 12.87
C GLY A 144 -6.19 2.74 12.88
N LEU A 145 -7.20 3.41 13.46
CA LEU A 145 -7.20 4.85 13.65
C LEU A 145 -6.63 5.18 15.03
N LEU A 146 -5.66 6.09 15.10
CA LEU A 146 -5.09 6.57 16.36
C LEU A 146 -5.30 8.08 16.50
N SER A 147 -5.45 8.58 17.73
CA SER A 147 -5.43 10.02 17.96
C SER A 147 -4.04 10.56 17.64
N LYS A 148 -3.94 11.80 17.11
CA LYS A 148 -2.63 12.42 16.84
C LYS A 148 -1.78 12.49 18.11
N SER A 149 -2.42 12.72 19.26
CA SER A 149 -1.76 12.69 20.58
C SER A 149 -1.11 11.34 20.92
N LYS A 150 -1.64 10.23 20.39
CA LYS A 150 -1.09 8.88 20.60
C LYS A 150 -0.13 8.45 19.49
N LEU A 151 0.00 9.21 18.40
CA LEU A 151 1.02 8.96 17.38
C LEU A 151 2.42 9.22 17.94
N VAL A 152 2.55 10.19 18.84
CA VAL A 152 3.83 10.52 19.49
C VAL A 152 4.37 9.29 20.24
N ASP A 153 3.51 8.53 20.92
CA ASP A 153 3.91 7.31 21.64
C ASP A 153 4.54 6.25 20.71
N LEU A 154 4.24 6.28 19.41
CA LEU A 154 4.78 5.32 18.43
C LEU A 154 6.25 5.59 18.08
N TYR A 155 6.74 6.82 18.27
CA TYR A 155 8.14 7.15 18.04
C TYR A 155 9.07 6.45 19.02
N ASP A 156 8.55 6.11 20.21
CA ASP A 156 9.28 5.46 21.30
C ASP A 156 9.13 3.93 21.31
N LEU A 157 8.41 3.34 20.35
CA LEU A 157 8.32 1.90 20.21
C LEU A 157 9.56 1.31 19.50
N PRO A 158 10.09 0.15 19.94
CA PRO A 158 11.24 -0.47 19.29
C PRO A 158 10.96 -0.87 17.83
N VAL A 159 11.80 -0.41 16.92
CA VAL A 159 11.66 -0.67 15.47
C VAL A 159 11.95 -2.15 15.17
N TYR A 160 11.12 -2.75 14.31
CA TYR A 160 11.36 -4.07 13.76
C TYR A 160 12.40 -3.99 12.64
N ILE A 161 13.44 -4.82 12.73
CA ILE A 161 14.59 -4.77 11.83
C ILE A 161 14.79 -6.16 11.23
N GLY A 162 14.05 -6.45 10.16
CA GLY A 162 14.30 -7.61 9.29
C GLY A 162 14.41 -8.99 9.96
N GLY A 163 13.83 -9.20 11.15
CA GLY A 163 13.90 -10.47 11.89
C GLY A 163 15.04 -10.57 12.92
N VAL A 164 15.72 -9.46 13.23
CA VAL A 164 16.73 -9.41 14.29
C VAL A 164 16.10 -8.86 15.56
N GLU A 165 15.92 -9.72 16.56
CA GLU A 165 15.22 -9.40 17.82
C GLU A 165 16.05 -8.49 18.75
N ASP A 166 17.36 -8.69 18.79
CA ASP A 166 18.29 -7.94 19.67
C ASP A 166 19.15 -6.92 18.93
N PHE A 167 18.64 -6.35 17.84
CA PHE A 167 19.40 -5.36 17.09
C PHE A 167 19.26 -3.95 17.68
N SER A 168 20.40 -3.29 17.83
CA SER A 168 20.48 -1.85 17.96
C SER A 168 21.48 -1.33 16.96
N LEU A 169 21.20 -0.15 16.38
CA LEU A 169 22.21 0.51 15.57
C LEU A 169 23.32 1.00 16.52
N GLU A 170 24.48 0.36 16.42
CA GLU A 170 25.73 0.74 17.10
C GLU A 170 26.69 1.27 16.05
N GLY A 171 27.50 2.28 16.39
CA GLY A 171 28.44 2.88 15.44
C GLY A 171 27.77 3.81 14.42
N PHE A 172 27.16 4.88 14.91
CA PHE A 172 27.16 6.15 14.19
C PHE A 172 28.49 6.81 14.50
N ASP A 173 29.32 7.24 13.56
CA ASP A 173 30.34 8.26 13.88
C ASP A 173 30.83 9.07 12.67
N GLY A 174 31.16 10.33 12.96
CA GLY A 174 32.19 11.11 12.25
C GLY A 174 33.18 11.82 13.19
N LYS A 175 32.95 11.84 14.51
CA LYS A 175 33.79 12.37 15.59
C LYS A 175 33.71 11.55 16.90
N CYS A 176 34.73 10.71 17.11
CA CYS A 176 35.19 10.05 18.34
C CYS A 176 34.43 8.77 18.80
N PRO A 177 35.11 7.61 18.83
CA PRO A 177 34.48 6.28 18.89
C PRO A 177 34.18 5.75 20.30
N ASN A 178 34.29 6.54 21.36
CA ASN A 178 34.40 5.96 22.71
C ASN A 178 33.09 5.51 23.35
N ASN A 179 31.91 5.81 22.78
CA ASN A 179 30.63 5.24 23.22
C ASN A 179 29.49 5.62 22.24
N PRO A 180 29.33 4.95 21.08
CA PRO A 180 28.27 5.30 20.14
C PRO A 180 26.88 5.11 20.78
N PRO A 181 25.87 5.94 20.42
CA PRO A 181 24.53 5.78 20.94
C PRO A 181 23.94 4.46 20.46
N ARG A 182 23.30 3.73 21.37
CA ARG A 182 22.52 2.53 21.04
C ARG A 182 21.13 2.95 20.59
N ILE A 183 20.75 2.63 19.36
CA ILE A 183 19.45 3.06 18.79
C ILE A 183 18.50 1.89 18.57
N ASN A 184 17.31 1.96 19.16
CA ASN A 184 16.23 0.99 19.04
C ASN A 184 14.89 1.63 18.62
N THR A 185 14.69 2.92 18.85
CA THR A 185 13.45 3.65 18.58
C THR A 185 13.67 4.77 17.54
N VAL A 186 12.58 5.29 16.98
CA VAL A 186 12.66 6.44 16.06
C VAL A 186 13.05 7.71 16.81
N SER A 187 12.59 7.89 18.05
CA SER A 187 12.99 9.01 18.91
C SER A 187 14.51 9.05 19.14
N GLU A 188 15.12 7.91 19.50
CA GLU A 188 16.57 7.79 19.67
C GLU A 188 17.31 8.09 18.36
N TYR A 189 16.79 7.60 17.23
CA TYR A 189 17.35 7.84 15.91
C TYR A 189 17.36 9.33 15.55
N ILE A 190 16.22 10.01 15.71
CA ILE A 190 16.11 11.46 15.47
C ILE A 190 17.03 12.24 16.42
N ASN A 191 17.10 11.86 17.69
CA ASN A 191 17.96 12.52 18.66
C ASN A 191 19.44 12.35 18.31
N ALA A 192 19.86 11.17 17.86
CA ALA A 192 21.22 10.94 17.39
C ALA A 192 21.56 11.85 16.20
N LEU A 193 20.70 11.90 15.17
CA LEU A 193 20.89 12.80 14.02
C LEU A 193 21.02 14.27 14.44
N LYS A 194 20.16 14.74 15.35
CA LYS A 194 20.21 16.13 15.87
C LYS A 194 21.51 16.44 16.61
N ASN A 195 22.13 15.44 17.23
CA ASN A 195 23.41 15.57 17.93
C ASN A 195 24.63 15.33 17.01
N GLY A 196 24.43 15.29 15.69
CA GLY A 196 25.50 15.20 14.70
C GLY A 196 25.99 13.78 14.40
N TRP A 197 25.31 12.76 14.94
CA TRP A 197 25.56 11.38 14.59
C TRP A 197 24.93 11.09 13.22
N TYR A 198 25.63 10.40 12.32
CA TYR A 198 25.05 9.88 11.07
C TYR A 198 25.56 8.46 10.76
N PRO A 199 24.81 7.65 9.99
CA PRO A 199 25.29 6.35 9.56
C PRO A 199 26.43 6.52 8.53
N ASP A 200 27.61 5.99 8.84
CA ASP A 200 28.84 6.21 8.08
C ASP A 200 29.40 4.93 7.43
N THR A 201 28.99 3.74 7.91
CA THR A 201 29.31 2.47 7.27
C THR A 201 28.17 2.01 6.35
N THR A 202 28.49 1.23 5.31
CA THR A 202 27.47 0.62 4.43
C THR A 202 26.44 -0.19 5.21
N PHE A 203 26.88 -0.86 6.29
CA PHE A 203 26.00 -1.56 7.20
C PHE A 203 25.07 -0.58 7.94
N SER A 204 25.63 0.44 8.60
CA SER A 204 24.85 1.44 9.34
C SER A 204 23.86 2.17 8.44
N ILE A 205 24.25 2.49 7.20
CA ILE A 205 23.39 3.11 6.18
C ILE A 205 22.22 2.19 5.86
N LYS A 206 22.47 0.92 5.52
CA LYS A 206 21.41 -0.05 5.24
C LYS A 206 20.45 -0.21 6.42
N MET A 207 20.99 -0.31 7.62
CA MET A 207 20.19 -0.53 8.83
C MET A 207 19.39 0.72 9.23
N SER A 208 19.91 1.92 8.97
CA SER A 208 19.18 3.17 9.19
C SER A 208 17.90 3.29 8.35
N GLY A 209 17.85 2.61 7.19
CA GLY A 209 16.66 2.56 6.33
C GLY A 209 15.40 2.05 7.04
N TRP A 210 15.53 1.16 8.03
CA TRP A 210 14.40 0.69 8.84
C TRP A 210 13.82 1.78 9.74
N PHE A 211 14.69 2.58 10.37
CA PHE A 211 14.27 3.71 11.19
C PHE A 211 13.66 4.82 10.34
N GLU A 212 14.29 5.10 9.19
CA GLU A 212 13.75 6.04 8.21
C GLU A 212 12.37 5.60 7.72
N LYS A 213 12.17 4.33 7.34
CA LYS A 213 10.86 3.79 6.95
C LYS A 213 9.78 4.12 7.98
N VAL A 214 10.01 3.80 9.26
CA VAL A 214 9.05 4.04 10.35
C VAL A 214 8.86 5.54 10.58
N ARG A 215 9.94 6.33 10.62
CA ARG A 215 9.90 7.78 10.78
C ARG A 215 9.03 8.45 9.71
N CYS A 216 9.25 8.08 8.45
CA CYS A 216 8.52 8.62 7.31
C CYS A 216 7.04 8.25 7.36
N PHE A 217 6.76 7.01 7.73
CA PHE A 217 5.40 6.52 7.91
C PHE A 217 4.65 7.35 8.96
N LEU A 218 5.23 7.53 10.14
CA LEU A 218 4.62 8.30 11.23
C LEU A 218 4.41 9.76 10.83
N HIS A 219 5.42 10.37 10.20
CA HIS A 219 5.35 11.74 9.70
C HIS A 219 4.27 11.94 8.61
N ALA A 220 4.11 10.97 7.71
CA ALA A 220 3.04 10.97 6.72
C ALA A 220 1.67 10.81 7.40
N LEU A 221 1.56 9.90 8.37
CA LEU A 221 0.34 9.61 9.10
C LEU A 221 -0.18 10.80 9.93
N GLU A 222 0.71 11.64 10.46
CA GLU A 222 0.34 12.88 11.16
C GLU A 222 -0.39 13.90 10.27
N ARG A 223 -0.09 13.88 8.96
CA ARG A 223 -0.65 14.76 7.94
C ARG A 223 -1.76 14.10 7.13
N ALA A 224 -1.77 12.78 7.10
CA ALA A 224 -2.67 11.97 6.30
C ALA A 224 -4.14 12.32 6.55
N LYS A 225 -4.80 12.71 5.47
CA LYS A 225 -6.24 12.92 5.39
C LYS A 225 -6.89 11.79 4.59
N LEU A 226 -8.20 11.62 4.75
CA LEU A 226 -8.93 10.81 3.79
C LEU A 226 -8.92 11.54 2.44
N PRO A 227 -8.52 10.87 1.34
CA PRO A 227 -8.58 11.48 0.03
C PRO A 227 -10.03 11.72 -0.38
N GLN A 228 -10.29 12.88 -0.97
CA GLN A 228 -11.58 13.21 -1.58
C GLN A 228 -11.73 12.54 -2.94
N ILE A 229 -10.60 12.41 -3.66
CA ILE A 229 -10.53 11.82 -5.00
C ILE A 229 -9.47 10.73 -5.00
N SER A 230 -9.81 9.55 -5.51
CA SER A 230 -8.85 8.47 -5.77
C SER A 230 -8.95 8.03 -7.23
N TYR A 231 -7.81 8.05 -7.92
CA TYR A 231 -7.67 7.51 -9.28
C TYR A 231 -6.88 6.21 -9.33
N PHE A 232 -6.41 5.71 -8.19
CA PHE A 232 -5.99 4.34 -8.06
C PHE A 232 -7.27 3.49 -8.11
N SER A 233 -7.72 3.18 -9.33
CA SER A 233 -8.99 2.52 -9.59
C SER A 233 -9.04 1.18 -8.88
N ASP A 234 -9.98 1.10 -7.94
CA ASP A 234 -10.11 0.07 -6.92
C ASP A 234 -8.89 -0.13 -6.02
N SER A 235 -9.16 -0.73 -4.86
CA SER A 235 -8.16 -1.39 -4.03
C SER A 235 -7.15 -2.28 -4.79
N GLN A 236 -7.44 -2.62 -6.05
CA GLN A 236 -6.65 -3.38 -7.02
C GLN A 236 -5.43 -2.65 -7.62
N PHE A 237 -5.00 -1.48 -7.12
CA PHE A 237 -3.63 -1.07 -7.43
C PHE A 237 -2.69 -2.15 -6.89
N SER A 238 -2.07 -2.84 -7.83
CA SER A 238 -1.16 -3.95 -7.68
C SER A 238 0.01 -3.60 -8.57
N PHE A 239 1.22 -3.84 -8.10
CA PHE A 239 2.42 -3.59 -8.89
C PHE A 239 2.47 -4.43 -10.19
N LYS A 240 1.52 -5.35 -10.39
CA LYS A 240 1.26 -6.06 -11.65
C LYS A 240 0.85 -5.16 -12.81
N LYS A 241 0.33 -3.96 -12.52
CA LYS A 241 -0.09 -2.99 -13.55
C LYS A 241 1.07 -2.08 -13.97
N LEU A 242 2.20 -2.67 -14.36
CA LEU A 242 3.42 -1.93 -14.71
C LEU A 242 3.16 -0.87 -15.80
N HIS A 243 2.28 -1.13 -16.77
CA HIS A 243 1.87 -0.17 -17.80
C HIS A 243 1.22 1.13 -17.27
N GLU A 244 0.82 1.19 -16.00
CA GLU A 244 0.27 2.42 -15.41
C GLU A 244 1.36 3.30 -14.80
N PHE A 245 2.61 2.85 -14.68
CA PHE A 245 3.70 3.62 -14.06
C PHE A 245 4.46 4.46 -15.09
N SER A 246 4.84 5.68 -14.73
CA SER A 246 5.79 6.45 -15.53
C SER A 246 7.20 5.85 -15.46
N ASP A 247 7.95 5.94 -16.56
CA ASP A 247 9.33 5.47 -16.68
C ASP A 247 10.27 6.02 -15.60
N MET A 248 9.94 7.19 -15.02
CA MET A 248 10.76 7.84 -14.00
C MET A 248 10.89 7.02 -12.71
N ILE A 249 9.95 6.10 -12.43
CA ILE A 249 9.99 5.22 -11.26
C ILE A 249 11.08 4.13 -11.40
N ALA A 250 11.45 3.74 -12.64
CA ALA A 250 12.51 2.77 -12.88
C ALA A 250 13.92 3.37 -12.87
N TYR A 251 14.04 4.70 -12.84
CA TYR A 251 15.34 5.39 -12.84
C TYR A 251 15.44 6.30 -11.62
N PRO A 252 15.73 5.78 -10.40
CA PRO A 252 16.21 6.66 -9.35
C PRO A 252 17.46 7.35 -9.90
N SER A 253 17.45 8.68 -9.93
CA SER A 253 18.41 9.54 -10.61
C SER A 253 19.83 9.53 -10.01
N TYR A 254 20.26 8.41 -9.46
CA TYR A 254 21.52 8.22 -8.74
C TYR A 254 22.41 7.10 -9.32
N VAL A 255 22.04 6.47 -10.44
CA VAL A 255 23.00 5.67 -11.20
C VAL A 255 23.97 6.66 -11.88
N PRO A 256 25.30 6.55 -11.65
CA PRO A 256 26.27 7.41 -12.31
C PRO A 256 26.07 7.34 -13.82
N THR A 257 25.76 8.47 -14.42
CA THR A 257 25.42 8.65 -15.84
C THR A 257 26.61 8.47 -16.79
N SER A 258 27.60 7.67 -16.43
CA SER A 258 28.80 7.49 -17.27
C SER A 258 28.66 6.42 -18.35
N GLU A 259 27.59 5.63 -18.37
CA GLU A 259 27.45 4.52 -19.35
C GLU A 259 26.12 4.45 -20.11
N LEU A 260 25.20 5.41 -19.95
CA LEU A 260 24.04 5.52 -20.84
C LEU A 260 23.91 6.93 -21.41
N ASP A 261 24.24 7.05 -22.69
CA ASP A 261 23.93 8.20 -23.56
C ASP A 261 22.39 8.40 -23.64
N LEU A 262 21.81 9.03 -22.63
CA LEU A 262 20.38 9.36 -22.57
C LEU A 262 20.08 10.76 -23.12
N HIS A 263 21.04 11.42 -23.78
CA HIS A 263 20.85 12.75 -24.34
C HIS A 263 19.90 12.84 -25.55
N HIS A 264 19.33 11.73 -26.04
CA HIS A 264 18.45 11.74 -27.21
C HIS A 264 16.98 11.37 -26.96
N TYR A 265 16.58 11.05 -25.73
CA TYR A 265 15.15 10.85 -25.43
C TYR A 265 14.56 12.09 -24.77
N HIS A 266 13.85 12.89 -25.57
CA HIS A 266 12.87 13.82 -25.03
C HIS A 266 11.83 12.99 -24.27
N PHE A 267 11.92 12.98 -22.93
CA PHE A 267 10.98 12.30 -22.04
C PHE A 267 9.59 12.92 -22.19
N ASN A 268 8.78 12.34 -23.08
CA ASN A 268 7.36 12.64 -23.18
C ASN A 268 6.66 12.02 -21.96
N GLN A 269 5.78 12.79 -21.31
CA GLN A 269 5.06 12.41 -20.07
C GLN A 269 4.07 11.22 -20.22
N ASN A 270 4.16 10.47 -21.32
CA ASN A 270 3.17 9.47 -21.76
C ASN A 270 3.74 8.05 -21.92
N ASN A 271 4.99 7.79 -21.53
CA ASN A 271 5.60 6.46 -21.64
C ASN A 271 5.45 5.64 -20.35
N SER A 272 4.99 4.39 -20.51
CA SER A 272 4.70 3.46 -19.41
C SER A 272 5.87 2.51 -19.09
N LEU A 273 5.96 2.01 -17.85
CA LEU A 273 6.97 0.98 -17.52
C LEU A 273 6.85 -0.27 -18.39
N SER A 274 5.67 -0.62 -18.91
CA SER A 274 5.56 -1.74 -19.85
C SER A 274 6.31 -1.49 -21.16
N SER A 275 6.20 -0.27 -21.70
CA SER A 275 7.00 0.16 -22.85
C SER A 275 8.49 0.19 -22.52
N TYR A 276 8.85 0.53 -21.28
CA TYR A 276 10.22 0.45 -20.79
C TYR A 276 10.72 -1.00 -20.65
N PHE A 277 9.93 -1.93 -20.12
CA PHE A 277 10.32 -3.35 -20.06
C PHE A 277 10.42 -3.99 -21.44
N GLU A 278 9.52 -3.63 -22.37
CA GLU A 278 9.63 -4.01 -23.78
C GLU A 278 10.91 -3.43 -24.41
N TYR A 279 11.24 -2.18 -24.10
CA TYR A 279 12.51 -1.56 -24.50
C TYR A 279 13.73 -2.29 -23.91
N LEU A 280 13.77 -2.55 -22.60
CA LEU A 280 14.84 -3.29 -21.93
C LEU A 280 15.01 -4.71 -22.52
N SER A 281 13.88 -5.37 -22.82
CA SER A 281 13.86 -6.67 -23.49
C SER A 281 14.39 -6.58 -24.93
N SER A 282 14.17 -5.44 -25.61
CA SER A 282 14.66 -5.18 -26.98
C SER A 282 16.17 -4.86 -27.04
N ILE A 283 16.74 -4.30 -25.96
CA ILE A 283 18.18 -4.01 -25.85
C ILE A 283 18.97 -5.16 -25.18
N GLN A 284 18.38 -6.36 -25.07
CA GLN A 284 18.99 -7.57 -24.49
C GLN A 284 19.50 -7.42 -23.05
N THR A 285 19.01 -6.46 -22.27
CA THR A 285 19.33 -6.40 -20.84
C THR A 285 18.35 -7.30 -20.09
N PRO A 286 18.77 -8.44 -19.52
CA PRO A 286 17.86 -9.33 -18.83
C PRO A 286 17.38 -8.64 -17.55
N VAL A 287 16.07 -8.37 -17.46
CA VAL A 287 15.43 -7.99 -16.20
C VAL A 287 14.62 -9.16 -15.68
N LYS A 288 14.93 -9.58 -14.46
CA LYS A 288 14.28 -10.67 -13.76
C LYS A 288 13.33 -10.10 -12.72
N ILE A 289 12.03 -10.30 -12.90
CA ILE A 289 11.04 -9.95 -11.88
C ILE A 289 11.13 -10.99 -10.76
N ASP A 290 11.50 -10.54 -9.56
CA ASP A 290 11.62 -11.39 -8.38
C ASP A 290 10.29 -11.51 -7.64
N LYS A 291 9.60 -10.37 -7.44
CA LYS A 291 8.28 -10.32 -6.82
C LYS A 291 7.41 -9.27 -7.50
N CYS A 292 6.14 -9.60 -7.67
CA CYS A 292 5.14 -8.69 -8.19
C CYS A 292 3.80 -9.04 -7.54
N GLU A 293 3.59 -8.51 -6.34
CA GLU A 293 2.39 -8.69 -5.54
C GLU A 293 1.62 -7.36 -5.46
N ASP A 294 0.64 -7.27 -4.56
CA ASP A 294 -0.24 -6.10 -4.53
C ASP A 294 0.41 -4.88 -3.87
N ASP A 295 1.28 -5.12 -2.91
CA ASP A 295 1.97 -4.15 -2.06
C ASP A 295 3.48 -4.13 -2.30
N ILE A 296 4.01 -5.01 -3.16
CA ILE A 296 5.44 -5.11 -3.43
C ILE A 296 5.75 -5.34 -4.92
N LEU A 297 6.77 -4.63 -5.41
CA LEU A 297 7.46 -4.89 -6.66
C LEU A 297 8.94 -5.06 -6.37
N SER A 298 9.54 -6.15 -6.86
CA SER A 298 10.99 -6.26 -6.88
C SER A 298 11.45 -6.91 -8.17
N PHE A 299 12.51 -6.35 -8.73
CA PHE A 299 13.13 -6.86 -9.95
C PHE A 299 14.62 -6.60 -9.94
N GLU A 300 15.36 -7.45 -10.62
CA GLU A 300 16.81 -7.40 -10.74
C GLU A 300 17.17 -7.14 -12.20
N SER A 301 17.97 -6.10 -12.45
CA SER A 301 18.72 -5.91 -13.68
C SER A 301 20.13 -6.49 -13.52
N GLU A 302 20.94 -6.47 -14.58
CA GLU A 302 22.33 -6.95 -14.53
C GLU A 302 23.16 -6.37 -13.38
N SER A 303 22.93 -5.09 -13.02
CA SER A 303 23.74 -4.38 -12.03
C SER A 303 22.99 -4.04 -10.75
N THR A 304 21.66 -4.12 -10.73
CA THR A 304 20.86 -3.51 -9.66
C THR A 304 19.60 -4.30 -9.34
N HIS A 305 19.39 -4.56 -8.05
CA HIS A 305 18.12 -5.00 -7.49
C HIS A 305 17.29 -3.78 -7.09
N PHE A 306 16.07 -3.69 -7.61
CA PHE A 306 15.08 -2.68 -7.28
C PHE A 306 13.97 -3.27 -6.43
N TYR A 307 13.48 -2.47 -5.50
CA TYR A 307 12.43 -2.84 -4.56
C TYR A 307 11.50 -1.64 -4.36
N LEU A 308 10.19 -1.86 -4.43
CA LEU A 308 9.19 -0.84 -4.16
C LEU A 308 8.07 -1.48 -3.33
N GLU A 309 7.83 -0.94 -2.14
CA GLU A 309 6.84 -1.45 -1.19
C GLU A 309 5.85 -0.35 -0.84
N GLU A 310 4.56 -0.60 -0.99
CA GLU A 310 3.50 0.28 -0.52
C GLU A 310 3.42 0.28 1.02
N LEU A 311 3.36 1.48 1.60
CA LEU A 311 3.29 1.68 3.04
C LEU A 311 1.92 2.23 3.49
N LEU A 312 1.42 3.26 2.80
CA LEU A 312 0.20 3.98 3.21
C LEU A 312 -0.48 4.58 1.98
N ARG A 313 -1.81 4.56 1.94
CA ARG A 313 -2.60 5.37 0.99
C ARG A 313 -3.41 6.42 1.72
N ALA A 314 -3.23 7.68 1.36
CA ALA A 314 -3.87 8.81 2.02
C ALA A 314 -3.75 10.08 1.15
N ASP A 315 -4.50 11.12 1.49
CA ASP A 315 -4.16 12.48 1.09
C ASP A 315 -3.09 13.00 2.06
N ILE A 316 -1.82 12.75 1.72
CA ILE A 316 -0.63 13.08 2.51
C ILE A 316 -0.22 14.52 2.23
N SER A 317 -0.39 14.97 0.99
CA SER A 317 -0.02 16.33 0.57
C SER A 317 -1.04 17.39 0.99
N GLY A 318 -2.28 16.99 1.28
CA GLY A 318 -3.41 17.87 1.60
C GLY A 318 -4.10 18.46 0.36
N ASN A 319 -3.83 17.94 -0.84
CA ASN A 319 -4.40 18.40 -2.10
C ASN A 319 -5.78 17.76 -2.42
N GLY A 320 -6.25 16.84 -1.57
CA GLY A 320 -7.53 16.14 -1.72
C GLY A 320 -7.46 14.86 -2.59
N TYR A 321 -6.32 14.56 -3.21
CA TYR A 321 -6.12 13.33 -3.99
C TYR A 321 -5.50 12.24 -3.13
N GLU A 322 -5.75 10.98 -3.49
CA GLU A 322 -5.03 9.85 -2.92
C GLU A 322 -3.59 9.84 -3.44
N GLU A 323 -2.63 9.74 -2.53
CA GLU A 323 -1.25 9.37 -2.79
C GLU A 323 -0.91 8.03 -2.13
N ILE A 324 0.04 7.32 -2.73
CA ILE A 324 0.61 6.08 -2.19
C ILE A 324 2.01 6.39 -1.70
N LEU A 325 2.22 6.31 -0.39
CA LEU A 325 3.53 6.31 0.23
C LEU A 325 4.20 4.96 -0.02
N CYS A 326 5.39 4.97 -0.62
CA CYS A 326 6.16 3.75 -0.86
C CYS A 326 7.59 3.86 -0.32
N LEU A 327 8.15 2.72 0.08
CA LEU A 327 9.58 2.53 0.28
C LEU A 327 10.21 2.08 -1.05
N LEU A 328 11.11 2.88 -1.58
CA LEU A 328 11.95 2.52 -2.73
C LEU A 328 13.32 2.06 -2.22
N GLY A 329 13.70 0.82 -2.49
CA GLY A 329 15.01 0.26 -2.20
C GLY A 329 15.80 0.01 -3.49
N VAL A 330 17.11 0.24 -3.42
CA VAL A 330 18.06 -0.04 -4.50
C VAL A 330 19.27 -0.75 -3.90
N GLN A 331 19.71 -1.85 -4.50
CA GLN A 331 20.92 -2.58 -4.11
C GLN A 331 21.73 -2.97 -5.34
N ILE A 332 23.05 -2.78 -5.30
CA ILE A 332 23.93 -3.21 -6.38
C ILE A 332 24.12 -4.74 -6.36
N VAL A 333 23.92 -5.39 -7.50
CA VAL A 333 24.12 -6.82 -7.67
C VAL A 333 25.61 -7.15 -7.49
N GLY A 334 25.90 -8.14 -6.66
CA GLY A 334 27.29 -8.51 -6.31
C GLY A 334 28.01 -7.50 -5.40
N GLY A 335 27.36 -6.38 -5.04
CA GLY A 335 27.89 -5.36 -4.15
C GLY A 335 27.24 -5.35 -2.77
N SER A 336 27.85 -4.63 -1.83
CA SER A 336 27.26 -4.34 -0.51
C SER A 336 26.48 -3.04 -0.47
N LEU A 337 26.64 -2.17 -1.49
CA LEU A 337 25.95 -0.89 -1.56
C LEU A 337 24.46 -1.11 -1.77
N GLY A 338 23.67 -0.64 -0.81
CA GLY A 338 22.23 -0.52 -0.93
C GLY A 338 21.73 0.67 -0.14
N PHE A 339 20.68 1.31 -0.64
CA PHE A 339 20.03 2.44 0.02
C PHE A 339 18.52 2.36 -0.18
N SER A 340 17.78 3.06 0.66
CA SER A 340 16.35 3.20 0.52
C SER A 340 15.93 4.65 0.63
N SER A 341 14.87 5.02 -0.08
CA SER A 341 14.22 6.32 -0.01
C SER A 341 12.71 6.13 0.11
N ILE A 342 12.02 7.18 0.53
CA ILE A 342 10.57 7.21 0.61
C ILE A 342 10.04 8.09 -0.51
N VAL A 343 9.01 7.58 -1.17
CA VAL A 343 8.46 8.18 -2.38
C VAL A 343 6.95 8.31 -2.25
N LEU A 344 6.38 9.35 -2.84
CA LEU A 344 4.94 9.45 -3.04
C LEU A 344 4.62 9.14 -4.49
N LEU A 345 3.64 8.26 -4.70
CA LEU A 345 3.06 8.01 -6.01
C LEU A 345 1.69 8.67 -6.08
N GLN A 346 1.42 9.40 -7.16
CA GLN A 346 0.13 10.04 -7.37
C GLN A 346 -0.31 9.91 -8.83
N LYS A 347 -1.63 9.99 -9.02
CA LYS A 347 -2.31 10.05 -10.32
C LYS A 347 -3.31 11.21 -10.27
N TYR A 348 -3.38 12.03 -11.33
CA TYR A 348 -4.24 13.23 -11.38
C TYR A 348 -5.51 13.05 -12.21
N ASN A 349 -5.58 12.01 -13.05
CA ASN A 349 -6.76 11.60 -13.80
C ASN A 349 -6.76 10.07 -14.00
N PRO A 350 -7.90 9.42 -14.31
CA PRO A 350 -7.96 7.97 -14.52
C PRO A 350 -7.02 7.44 -15.61
N ASP A 351 -6.73 8.26 -16.63
CA ASP A 351 -5.91 7.88 -17.77
C ASP A 351 -4.43 8.30 -17.63
N ASP A 352 -4.09 9.04 -16.58
CA ASP A 352 -2.72 9.47 -16.34
C ASP A 352 -1.84 8.29 -15.90
N LEU A 353 -0.57 8.33 -16.31
CA LEU A 353 0.47 7.50 -15.71
C LEU A 353 0.72 7.93 -14.26
N ILE A 354 1.09 6.97 -13.44
CA ILE A 354 1.47 7.15 -12.04
C ILE A 354 2.82 7.84 -12.00
N ARG A 355 2.83 8.98 -11.32
CA ARG A 355 4.00 9.83 -11.21
C ARG A 355 4.61 9.71 -9.83
N TYR A 356 5.93 9.68 -9.81
CA TYR A 356 6.69 9.97 -8.61
C TYR A 356 6.56 11.46 -8.28
N ILE A 357 6.23 11.74 -7.03
CA ILE A 357 6.29 13.08 -6.44
C ILE A 357 7.36 13.02 -5.36
N SER A 358 8.31 13.96 -5.44
CA SER A 358 9.36 14.06 -4.43
C SER A 358 8.75 14.29 -3.06
N TYR A 359 8.96 13.36 -2.14
CA TYR A 359 8.60 13.55 -0.74
C TYR A 359 9.78 14.16 0.01
N SER A 360 9.83 15.50 0.11
CA SER A 360 10.82 16.15 0.98
C SER A 360 10.33 16.06 2.42
N MET A 361 11.10 15.40 3.26
CA MET A 361 10.90 15.39 4.71
C MET A 361 11.44 16.62 5.42
N TYR A 362 12.12 17.50 4.66
CA TYR A 362 12.69 18.74 5.17
C TYR A 362 11.73 19.89 4.90
N LEU A 363 10.62 19.93 5.66
CA LEU A 363 9.79 21.13 5.89
C LEU A 363 9.39 21.19 7.36
#